data_AF-A0A7V9NS98-F1
#
_entry.id   AF-A0A7V9NS98-F1
#
_cell.length_a   1.000
_cell.length_b   1.000
_cell.length_c   1.000
_cell.angle_alpha   90.00
_cell.angle_beta   90.00
_cell.angle_gamma   90.00
#
_symmetry.space_group_name_H-M   'P 1'
#
loop_
_entity.id
_entity.type
_entity.pdbx_description
1 polymer ?
#
loop_
_entity_poly.entity_id
_entity_poly.type
_entity_poly.pdbx_seq_one_letter_code
_entity_poly.pdbx_strand_id
1 'polypeptide(L)'
;MSFAWSFNEPTFDAADIAAGIDEDMLALHTDRHLFDDLTDLEREVIVKRFGLDGRSPVRLLELEIDMHLRRDDLREVQNSALSKLRSHLT
;
A
#
# COMPACT_ATOMS: atom_id res chain seq x y z
N MET A 1 36.02 -8.47 14.14
CA MET A 1 34.78 -8.97 14.76
C MET A 1 33.66 -8.65 13.80
N SER A 2 33.17 -9.64 13.07
CA SER A 2 32.11 -9.45 12.07
C SER A 2 30.80 -9.97 12.64
N PHE A 3 29.82 -9.09 12.86
CA PHE A 3 28.47 -9.50 13.20
C PHE A 3 27.84 -10.10 11.94
N ALA A 4 27.72 -11.42 11.91
CA ALA A 4 26.91 -12.12 10.92
C ALA A 4 25.44 -11.87 11.28
N TRP A 5 24.82 -10.89 10.62
CA TRP A 5 23.38 -10.81 10.56
C TRP A 5 22.89 -12.04 9.80
N SER A 6 22.36 -13.04 10.52
CA SER A 6 21.61 -14.12 9.90
C SER A 6 20.29 -13.51 9.44
N PHE A 7 20.18 -13.28 8.14
CA PHE A 7 18.92 -12.90 7.52
C PHE A 7 18.02 -14.14 7.60
N ASN A 8 17.26 -14.27 8.69
CA ASN A 8 16.20 -15.27 8.77
C ASN A 8 15.13 -14.82 7.77
N GLU A 9 15.21 -15.32 6.55
CA GLU A 9 14.12 -15.16 5.59
C GLU A 9 12.85 -15.68 6.26
N PRO A 10 11.80 -14.85 6.41
CA PRO A 10 10.54 -15.35 6.93
C PRO A 10 10.04 -16.41 5.95
N THR A 11 10.16 -17.69 6.33
CA THR A 11 9.57 -18.79 5.59
C THR A 11 8.08 -18.78 5.89
N PHE A 12 7.29 -18.17 5.01
CA PHE A 12 5.84 -18.24 5.09
C PHE A 12 5.42 -19.71 5.03
N ASP A 13 4.85 -20.23 6.12
CA ASP A 13 4.34 -21.60 6.17
C ASP A 13 2.90 -21.65 5.61
N ALA A 14 2.39 -22.86 5.36
CA ALA A 14 1.00 -23.10 4.98
C ALA A 14 0.01 -22.48 5.98
N ALA A 15 0.40 -22.39 7.26
CA ALA A 15 -0.36 -21.68 8.29
C ALA A 15 -0.45 -20.16 8.04
N ASP A 16 0.63 -19.53 7.57
CA ASP A 16 0.66 -18.08 7.28
C ASP A 16 -0.16 -17.75 6.03
N ILE A 17 -0.18 -18.64 5.03
CA ILE A 17 -1.01 -18.50 3.83
C ILE A 17 -2.49 -18.71 4.16
N ALA A 18 -2.80 -19.61 5.11
CA ALA A 18 -4.16 -19.92 5.53
C ALA A 18 -4.72 -18.96 6.58
N ALA A 19 -3.86 -18.20 7.26
CA ALA A 19 -4.25 -17.08 8.10
C ALA A 19 -4.73 -15.93 7.19
N GLY A 20 -5.95 -16.08 6.67
CA GLY A 20 -6.68 -14.97 6.07
C GLY A 20 -6.71 -13.82 7.08
N ILE A 21 -6.48 -12.61 6.60
CA ILE A 21 -6.56 -11.43 7.46
C ILE A 21 -7.96 -11.41 8.07
N ASP A 22 -8.07 -11.30 9.40
CA ASP A 22 -9.37 -11.20 10.08
C ASP A 22 -10.13 -9.97 9.53
N GLU A 23 -11.09 -10.23 8.66
CA GLU A 23 -11.87 -9.21 7.95
C GLU A 23 -12.62 -8.31 8.93
N ASP A 24 -13.08 -8.87 10.05
CA ASP A 24 -13.71 -8.13 11.14
C ASP A 24 -12.76 -7.14 11.83
N MET A 25 -11.47 -7.50 11.96
CA MET A 25 -10.45 -6.64 12.55
C MET A 25 -10.06 -5.50 11.58
N LEU A 26 -10.01 -5.78 10.28
CA LEU A 26 -9.86 -4.76 9.23
C LEU A 26 -11.04 -3.78 9.22
N ALA A 27 -12.26 -4.30 9.33
CA ALA A 27 -13.49 -3.50 9.32
C ALA A 27 -13.59 -2.57 10.54
N LEU A 28 -13.06 -2.97 11.70
CA LEU A 28 -13.08 -2.16 12.91
C LEU A 28 -12.09 -0.99 12.89
N HIS A 29 -11.00 -1.11 12.13
CA HIS A 29 -9.92 -0.11 12.05
C HIS A 29 -9.90 0.72 10.77
N THR A 30 -10.68 0.35 9.76
CA THR A 30 -10.79 1.14 8.54
C THR A 30 -11.77 2.28 8.78
N ASP A 31 -11.24 3.47 9.07
CA ASP A 31 -12.04 4.69 9.04
C ASP A 31 -12.68 4.82 7.66
N ARG A 32 -14.01 4.94 7.61
CA ARG A 32 -14.76 5.08 6.35
C ARG A 32 -14.37 6.36 5.60
N HIS A 33 -13.75 7.31 6.30
CA HIS A 33 -13.26 8.59 5.82
C HIS A 33 -11.75 8.59 5.54
N LEU A 34 -11.09 7.42 5.60
CA LEU A 34 -9.65 7.29 5.40
C LEU A 34 -9.15 7.91 4.09
N PHE A 35 -9.99 7.92 3.05
CA PHE A 35 -9.65 8.50 1.75
C PHE A 35 -10.11 9.94 1.54
N ASP A 36 -10.81 10.56 2.50
CA ASP A 36 -11.46 11.86 2.29
C ASP A 36 -10.45 13.01 2.15
N ASP A 37 -9.28 12.89 2.78
CA ASP A 37 -8.21 13.89 2.71
C ASP A 37 -7.26 13.71 1.50
N LEU A 38 -7.45 12.63 0.73
CA LEU A 38 -6.71 12.38 -0.49
C LEU A 38 -7.30 13.18 -1.66
N THR A 39 -6.43 13.79 -2.44
CA THR A 39 -6.81 14.30 -3.76
C THR A 39 -7.19 13.14 -4.68
N ASP A 40 -7.93 13.44 -5.76
CA ASP A 40 -8.33 12.43 -6.75
C ASP A 40 -7.12 11.65 -7.30
N LEU A 41 -6.02 12.36 -7.55
CA LEU A 41 -4.78 11.76 -8.05
C LEU A 41 -4.13 10.84 -7.02
N GLU A 42 -4.03 11.27 -5.76
CA GLU A 42 -3.48 10.45 -4.68
C GLU A 42 -4.32 9.20 -4.45
N ARG A 43 -5.64 9.33 -4.44
CA ARG A 43 -6.58 8.22 -4.33
C ARG A 43 -6.39 7.23 -5.47
N GLU A 44 -6.34 7.71 -6.70
CA GLU A 44 -6.16 6.87 -7.88
C GLU A 44 -4.82 6.11 -7.84
N VAL A 45 -3.72 6.80 -7.51
CA VAL A 45 -2.38 6.19 -7.38
C VAL A 45 -2.38 5.10 -6.30
N ILE A 46 -2.93 5.37 -5.12
CA ILE A 46 -2.98 4.39 -4.03
C ILE A 46 -3.86 3.19 -4.40
N VAL A 47 -5.07 3.43 -4.92
CA VAL A 47 -6.01 2.38 -5.27
C VAL A 47 -5.40 1.43 -6.32
N LYS A 48 -4.84 1.97 -7.42
CA LYS A 48 -4.23 1.16 -8.48
C LYS A 48 -2.96 0.45 -8.00
N ARG A 49 -2.09 1.15 -7.26
CA ARG A 49 -0.80 0.59 -6.83
C ARG A 49 -0.95 -0.55 -5.84
N PHE A 50 -2.01 -0.53 -5.02
CA PHE A 50 -2.26 -1.54 -3.99
C PHE A 50 -3.44 -2.46 -4.29
N GLY A 51 -4.14 -2.27 -5.41
CA GLY A 51 -5.26 -3.13 -5.80
C GLY A 51 -6.50 -2.98 -4.91
N LEU A 52 -6.72 -1.79 -4.35
CA LEU A 52 -7.82 -1.55 -3.38
C LEU A 52 -9.20 -1.51 -4.04
N ASP A 53 -9.25 -1.57 -5.37
CA ASP A 53 -10.46 -1.72 -6.19
C ASP A 53 -10.77 -3.18 -6.54
N GLY A 54 -10.06 -4.14 -5.94
CA GLY A 54 -10.20 -5.56 -6.23
C GLY A 54 -9.44 -6.03 -7.47
N ARG A 55 -8.62 -5.17 -8.09
CA ARG A 55 -7.70 -5.55 -9.16
C ARG A 55 -6.33 -5.91 -8.59
N SER A 56 -5.49 -6.55 -9.42
CA SER A 56 -4.11 -6.82 -9.03
C SER A 56 -3.32 -5.52 -8.81
N PRO A 57 -2.50 -5.42 -7.76
CA PRO A 57 -1.61 -4.29 -7.52
C PRO A 57 -0.72 -3.98 -8.74
N VAL A 58 -0.61 -2.71 -9.09
CA VAL A 58 0.13 -2.24 -10.28
C VAL A 58 1.50 -1.67 -9.91
N ARG A 59 2.53 -1.93 -10.72
CA ARG A 59 3.89 -1.38 -10.50
C ARG A 59 3.96 0.09 -10.90
N LEU A 60 4.87 0.86 -10.28
CA LEU A 60 5.08 2.28 -10.62
C LEU A 60 5.36 2.52 -12.11
N LEU A 61 6.05 1.60 -12.78
CA LEU A 61 6.33 1.70 -14.22
C LEU A 61 5.05 1.57 -15.07
N GLU A 62 4.12 0.72 -14.65
CA GLU A 62 2.84 0.53 -15.33
C GLU A 62 1.92 1.73 -15.09
N LEU A 63 1.93 2.29 -13.88
CA LEU A 63 1.24 3.54 -13.55
C LEU A 63 1.77 4.74 -14.35
N GLU A 64 3.07 4.83 -14.61
CA GLU A 64 3.67 5.89 -15.43
C GLU A 64 3.12 5.89 -16.85
N ILE A 65 2.92 4.70 -17.44
CA ILE A 65 2.33 4.53 -18.77
C ILE A 65 0.83 4.87 -18.74
N ASP A 66 0.11 4.39 -17.73
CA ASP A 66 -1.34 4.57 -17.62
C ASP A 66 -1.73 6.04 -17.36
N MET A 67 -1.03 6.69 -16.43
CA MET A 67 -1.35 8.05 -15.97
C MET A 67 -0.59 9.14 -16.72
N HIS A 68 0.37 8.79 -17.59
CA HIS A 68 1.22 9.73 -18.32
C HIS A 68 1.98 10.71 -17.41
N LEU A 69 2.35 10.24 -16.21
CA LEU A 69 3.10 10.98 -15.21
C LEU A 69 4.47 10.34 -15.02
N ARG A 70 5.50 11.17 -14.80
CA ARG A 70 6.84 10.65 -14.58
C ARG A 70 6.86 9.83 -13.29
N ARG A 71 7.70 8.80 -13.26
CA ARG A 71 7.84 7.94 -12.08
C ARG A 71 8.18 8.68 -10.79
N ASP A 72 8.95 9.76 -10.88
CA ASP A 72 9.34 10.58 -9.73
C ASP A 72 8.12 11.33 -9.17
N ASP A 73 7.30 11.93 -10.03
CA ASP A 73 6.06 12.61 -9.66
C ASP A 73 5.07 11.63 -9.02
N LEU A 74 4.91 10.42 -9.59
CA LEU A 74 4.09 9.36 -9.01
C LEU A 74 4.58 8.93 -7.64
N ARG A 75 5.89 8.90 -7.40
CA ARG A 75 6.47 8.57 -6.09
C ARG A 75 6.19 9.67 -5.08
N GLU A 76 6.26 10.95 -5.47
CA GLU A 76 5.90 12.07 -4.60
C GLU A 76 4.42 12.01 -4.21
N VAL A 77 3.53 11.82 -5.19
CA VAL A 77 2.09 11.64 -4.96
C VAL A 77 1.83 10.46 -4.02
N GLN A 78 2.46 9.31 -4.26
CA GLN A 78 2.32 8.13 -3.42
C GLN A 78 2.78 8.42 -1.97
N ASN A 79 3.91 9.09 -1.79
CA ASN A 79 4.43 9.42 -0.46
C ASN A 79 3.53 10.42 0.27
N SER A 80 3.02 11.44 -0.44
CA SER A 80 2.03 12.39 0.09
C SER A 80 0.77 11.66 0.57
N ALA A 81 0.22 10.79 -0.27
CA ALA A 81 -0.94 10.00 0.05
C ALA A 81 -0.73 9.12 1.30
N LEU A 82 0.37 8.36 1.36
CA LEU A 82 0.69 7.52 2.52
C LEU A 82 0.90 8.33 3.80
N SER A 83 1.45 9.55 3.69
CA SER A 83 1.60 10.45 4.83
C SER A 83 0.25 10.88 5.40
N LYS A 84 -0.73 11.20 4.54
CA LYS A 84 -2.10 11.54 4.94
C LYS A 84 -2.84 10.35 5.53
N LEU A 85 -2.74 9.18 4.89
CA LEU A 85 -3.32 7.94 5.42
C LEU A 85 -2.81 7.63 6.83
N ARG A 86 -1.50 7.83 7.06
CA ARG A 86 -0.90 7.65 8.38
C ARG A 86 -1.46 8.60 9.43
N SER A 87 -1.79 9.85 9.09
CA SER A 87 -2.36 10.78 10.08
C SER A 87 -3.74 10.37 10.58
N HIS A 88 -4.50 9.55 9.84
CA HIS A 88 -5.77 9.00 10.31
C HIS A 88 -5.61 7.79 11.27
N LEU A 89 -4.40 7.25 11.40
CA LEU A 89 -4.11 6.09 12.25
C LEU A 89 -3.45 6.48 13.58
N THR A 90 -3.26 7.77 13.84
CA THR A 90 -2.56 8.30 15.03
C THR A 90 -3.54 9.00 15.96
#